data_AF-A0A0R0MMH8-F1
#
_entry.id   AF-A0A0R0MMH8-F1
#
_cell.length_a   1.000
_cell.length_b   1.000
_cell.length_c   1.000
_cell.angle_alpha   90.00
_cell.angle_beta   90.00
_cell.angle_gamma   90.00
#
_symmetry.space_group_name_H-M   'P 1'
#
loop_
_entity.id
_entity.type
_entity.pdbx_description
1 polymer ?
#
loop_
_entity_poly.entity_id
_entity_poly.type
_entity_poly.pdbx_seq_one_letter_code
_entity_poly.pdbx_strand_id
1 'polypeptide(L)'
;MNATSWISRNVSRLFPIDRKGLLASDAAGPAPAVRGGAVGPAAERPTRERLAASRRHKEEAMSPRMLRLVLDELKATIDPRISEVEGGRRAQVLIERYAGATVARRRDMWLLMSEMFTADTEKVKSAQAKFAAAVGTPDEAAAEVQYRRATVSPRRRLLQRFSVLPEGIRFLVDLRAEMQPFLKKDKRLQALDVEMEYMFSTWFDVGFLELQRISWDSPASLVEKLIKYEAVHDIRSWADVKNRLDSDRRCYGFFHPRLPGEPLIFVEVALIDHMAGSIPPLLDEQAAASDLDKATTAIFYSISNTQTGLRGVSFGDSLIKRVVETLCAEFPRLRHFATLSPIPGLRSWLTQNADRMLALTPDKELAELGRSVGFEPPAAAHVLLALDKVESLDAKSALQRWLLHCAAHYLGREL
;
A
#
# COMPACT_ATOMS: atom_id res chain seq x y z
N MET A 1 -9.85 -5.20 15.73
CA MET A 1 -9.38 -6.15 14.69
C MET A 1 -7.87 -6.19 14.79
N ASN A 2 -7.24 -7.37 14.89
CA ASN A 2 -5.80 -7.48 15.16
C ASN A 2 -5.01 -7.68 13.84
N ALA A 3 -3.82 -7.10 13.70
CA ALA A 3 -3.04 -7.06 12.46
C ALA A 3 -2.81 -8.45 11.82
N THR A 4 -2.74 -9.49 12.65
CA THR A 4 -2.57 -10.89 12.23
C THR A 4 -3.74 -11.41 11.36
N SER A 5 -4.97 -10.91 11.56
CA SER A 5 -6.12 -11.32 10.75
C SER A 5 -6.19 -10.61 9.39
N TRP A 6 -5.50 -9.47 9.23
CA TRP A 6 -5.42 -8.75 7.96
C TRP A 6 -4.41 -9.40 7.00
N ILE A 7 -3.26 -9.84 7.52
CA ILE A 7 -2.20 -10.51 6.74
C ILE A 7 -2.72 -11.84 6.16
N SER A 8 -3.40 -12.66 6.96
CA SER A 8 -3.92 -13.96 6.49
C SER A 8 -5.03 -13.83 5.44
N ARG A 9 -5.85 -12.78 5.50
CA ARG A 9 -6.97 -12.52 4.58
C ARG A 9 -6.52 -11.98 3.22
N ASN A 10 -5.41 -11.23 3.17
CA ASN A 10 -4.83 -10.76 1.91
C ASN A 10 -3.99 -11.83 1.20
N VAL A 11 -3.31 -12.72 1.96
CA VAL A 11 -2.57 -13.84 1.38
C VAL A 11 -3.51 -14.88 0.75
N SER A 12 -4.69 -15.13 1.34
CA SER A 12 -5.69 -16.06 0.78
C SER A 12 -6.36 -15.57 -0.50
N ARG A 13 -6.36 -14.25 -0.78
CA ARG A 13 -6.83 -13.68 -2.05
C ARG A 13 -5.83 -13.83 -3.21
N LEU A 14 -4.59 -14.26 -2.93
CA LEU A 14 -3.53 -14.43 -3.94
C LEU A 14 -3.44 -15.85 -4.53
N PHE A 15 -4.17 -16.82 -3.96
CA PHE A 15 -4.23 -18.18 -4.47
C PHE A 15 -5.59 -18.45 -5.15
N PRO A 16 -5.63 -19.02 -6.36
CA PRO A 16 -6.89 -19.47 -6.94
C PRO A 16 -7.48 -20.59 -6.07
N ILE A 17 -8.72 -20.43 -5.63
CA ILE A 17 -9.51 -21.49 -5.01
C ILE A 17 -9.82 -22.50 -6.12
N ASP A 18 -9.18 -23.66 -6.07
CA ASP A 18 -9.46 -24.77 -6.98
C ASP A 18 -10.82 -25.39 -6.62
N ARG A 19 -11.90 -24.88 -7.23
CA ARG A 19 -13.19 -25.55 -7.24
C ARG A 19 -13.23 -26.54 -8.41
N LYS A 20 -12.57 -27.67 -8.27
CA LYS A 20 -12.85 -28.85 -9.11
C LYS A 20 -12.79 -30.13 -8.28
N GLY A 21 -13.96 -30.55 -7.85
CA GLY A 21 -14.21 -31.87 -7.32
C GLY A 21 -15.70 -32.08 -7.28
N LEU A 22 -16.29 -32.46 -8.42
CA LEU A 22 -17.47 -33.34 -8.52
C LEU A 22 -17.82 -33.56 -10.00
N LEU A 23 -17.99 -34.85 -10.34
CA LEU A 23 -18.52 -35.46 -11.56
C LEU A 23 -17.49 -35.96 -12.60
N ALA A 24 -17.17 -37.25 -12.45
CA ALA A 24 -16.91 -38.23 -13.52
C ALA A 24 -18.22 -38.48 -14.31
N SER A 25 -18.30 -39.05 -15.52
CA SER A 25 -17.41 -39.66 -16.53
C SER A 25 -18.17 -39.61 -17.88
N ASP A 26 -17.47 -39.66 -19.01
CA ASP A 26 -17.71 -40.65 -20.10
C ASP A 26 -17.05 -40.23 -21.42
N ALA A 27 -16.65 -41.26 -22.17
CA ALA A 27 -15.69 -41.27 -23.27
C ALA A 27 -16.27 -40.92 -24.65
N ALA A 28 -15.42 -40.42 -25.57
CA ALA A 28 -15.27 -40.91 -26.98
C ALA A 28 -14.41 -39.96 -27.88
N GLY A 29 -13.39 -40.54 -28.54
CA GLY A 29 -13.01 -40.30 -29.96
C GLY A 29 -12.24 -39.02 -30.40
N PRO A 30 -11.14 -39.13 -31.19
CA PRO A 30 -10.40 -37.97 -31.71
C PRO A 30 -10.81 -37.58 -33.16
N ALA A 31 -10.84 -36.28 -33.46
CA ALA A 31 -10.90 -35.75 -34.84
C ALA A 31 -10.30 -34.32 -34.91
N PRO A 32 -9.79 -33.87 -36.09
CA PRO A 32 -8.56 -33.11 -36.18
C PRO A 32 -8.67 -31.58 -36.26
N ALA A 33 -7.50 -30.96 -36.07
CA ALA A 33 -7.13 -29.56 -36.08
C ALA A 33 -7.87 -28.59 -37.03
N VAL A 34 -8.16 -27.40 -36.50
CA VAL A 34 -8.17 -26.15 -37.27
C VAL A 34 -7.21 -25.16 -36.58
N ARG A 35 -6.16 -24.80 -37.32
CA ARG A 35 -5.19 -23.76 -36.98
C ARG A 35 -5.85 -22.39 -37.11
N GLY A 36 -5.72 -21.56 -36.09
CA GLY A 36 -6.15 -20.16 -36.16
C GLY A 36 -6.22 -19.49 -34.80
N GLY A 37 -5.15 -19.56 -34.01
CA GLY A 37 -5.06 -18.85 -32.72
C GLY A 37 -3.95 -17.82 -32.79
N ALA A 38 -4.32 -16.54 -32.83
CA ALA A 38 -3.40 -15.41 -32.72
C ALA A 38 -2.48 -15.60 -31.50
N VAL A 39 -1.17 -15.60 -31.76
CA VAL A 39 -0.13 -15.72 -30.74
C VAL A 39 -0.13 -14.43 -29.93
N GLY A 40 -0.65 -14.48 -28.70
CA GLY A 40 -0.46 -13.41 -27.72
C GLY A 40 1.05 -13.17 -27.49
N PRO A 41 1.45 -12.01 -26.94
CA PRO A 41 2.87 -11.68 -26.77
C PRO A 41 3.57 -12.82 -26.01
N ALA A 42 4.61 -13.38 -26.63
CA ALA A 42 5.33 -14.53 -26.10
C ALA A 42 5.82 -14.21 -24.68
N ALA A 43 5.55 -15.11 -23.73
CA ALA A 43 6.00 -14.95 -22.36
C ALA A 43 7.54 -14.80 -22.33
N GLU A 44 8.03 -13.68 -21.78
CA GLU A 44 9.46 -13.44 -21.61
C GLU A 44 10.11 -14.62 -20.88
N ARG A 45 11.24 -15.10 -21.42
CA ARG A 45 11.98 -16.23 -20.85
C ARG A 45 12.39 -15.97 -19.39
N PRO A 46 12.43 -17.00 -18.53
CA PRO A 46 12.88 -16.87 -17.15
C PRO A 46 14.32 -16.33 -17.08
N THR A 47 14.65 -15.59 -16.01
CA THR A 47 15.98 -14.98 -15.85
C THR A 47 17.10 -16.02 -15.86
N ARG A 48 16.88 -17.23 -15.32
CA ARG A 48 17.86 -18.33 -15.36
C ARG A 48 18.19 -18.77 -16.79
N GLU A 49 17.19 -18.86 -17.66
CA GLU A 49 17.38 -19.24 -19.06
C GLU A 49 18.15 -18.14 -19.81
N ARG A 50 17.80 -16.87 -19.56
CA ARG A 50 18.50 -15.71 -20.13
C ARG A 50 19.97 -15.64 -19.70
N LEU A 51 20.28 -15.99 -18.45
CA LEU A 51 21.66 -16.05 -17.94
C LEU A 51 22.47 -17.15 -18.63
N ALA A 52 21.87 -18.32 -18.88
CA ALA A 52 22.50 -19.46 -19.56
C ALA A 52 22.67 -19.25 -21.07
N ALA A 53 21.85 -18.41 -21.69
CA ALA A 53 21.89 -18.16 -23.12
C ALA A 53 23.19 -17.45 -23.59
N SER A 54 23.63 -17.74 -24.82
CA SER A 54 24.79 -17.09 -25.44
C SER A 54 24.44 -15.80 -26.20
N ARG A 55 23.20 -15.68 -26.69
CA ARG A 55 22.72 -14.53 -27.48
C ARG A 55 21.46 -13.94 -26.88
N ARG A 56 21.36 -12.61 -26.99
CA ARG A 56 20.19 -11.81 -26.60
C ARG A 56 19.07 -11.99 -27.63
N HIS A 57 17.82 -12.15 -27.17
CA HIS A 57 16.65 -12.04 -28.05
C HIS A 57 16.25 -10.58 -28.23
N LYS A 58 15.67 -10.21 -29.39
CA LYS A 58 15.40 -8.80 -29.76
C LYS A 58 14.60 -8.02 -28.71
N GLU A 59 13.70 -8.69 -27.99
CA GLU A 59 12.81 -8.08 -27.00
C GLU A 59 13.43 -7.93 -25.59
N GLU A 60 14.54 -8.62 -25.30
CA GLU A 60 15.20 -8.56 -23.98
C GLU A 60 15.95 -7.24 -23.83
N ALA A 61 15.99 -6.60 -22.66
CA ALA A 61 16.67 -5.31 -22.52
C ALA A 61 18.20 -5.46 -22.33
N MET A 62 18.61 -6.32 -21.40
CA MET A 62 20.02 -6.69 -21.18
C MET A 62 20.43 -7.91 -22.00
N SER A 63 21.68 -7.92 -22.46
CA SER A 63 22.30 -9.11 -23.03
C SER A 63 22.67 -10.12 -21.92
N PRO A 64 22.81 -11.41 -22.23
CA PRO A 64 23.25 -12.40 -21.24
C PRO A 64 24.56 -12.04 -20.53
N ARG A 65 25.51 -11.43 -21.26
CA ARG A 65 26.77 -10.94 -20.67
C ARG A 65 26.54 -9.84 -19.63
N MET A 66 25.67 -8.88 -19.94
CA MET A 66 25.32 -7.80 -19.01
C MET A 66 24.57 -8.34 -17.79
N LEU A 67 23.63 -9.28 -17.97
CA LEU A 67 22.92 -9.92 -16.87
C LEU A 67 23.87 -10.63 -15.90
N ARG A 68 24.86 -11.36 -16.43
CA ARG A 68 25.88 -12.03 -15.60
C ARG A 68 26.74 -11.02 -14.85
N LEU A 69 27.19 -9.96 -15.52
CA LEU A 69 27.96 -8.88 -14.90
C LEU A 69 27.20 -8.28 -13.71
N VAL A 70 25.94 -7.87 -13.91
CA VAL A 70 25.11 -7.29 -12.86
C VAL A 70 24.82 -8.31 -11.75
N LEU A 71 24.59 -9.58 -12.09
CA LEU A 71 24.41 -10.64 -11.10
C LEU A 71 25.66 -10.83 -10.23
N ASP A 72 26.84 -10.78 -10.83
CA ASP A 72 28.11 -10.92 -10.10
C ASP A 72 28.38 -9.70 -9.21
N GLU A 73 28.04 -8.48 -9.66
CA GLU A 73 28.06 -7.27 -8.82
C GLU A 73 27.10 -7.38 -7.62
N LEU A 74 25.87 -7.87 -7.83
CA LEU A 74 24.89 -8.10 -6.77
C LEU A 74 25.37 -9.17 -5.78
N LYS A 75 25.96 -10.27 -6.26
CA LYS A 75 26.56 -11.31 -5.41
C LYS A 75 27.74 -10.77 -4.60
N ALA A 76 28.61 -9.98 -5.23
CA ALA A 76 29.76 -9.35 -4.58
C ALA A 76 29.34 -8.38 -3.47
N THR A 77 28.17 -7.76 -3.59
CA THR A 77 27.59 -6.85 -2.58
C THR A 77 27.19 -7.59 -1.30
N ILE A 78 26.65 -8.81 -1.44
CA ILE A 78 26.19 -9.61 -0.29
C ILE A 78 27.19 -10.68 0.16
N ASP A 79 28.45 -10.62 -0.30
CA ASP A 79 29.47 -11.58 0.10
C ASP A 79 29.56 -11.65 1.64
N PRO A 80 29.42 -12.84 2.26
CA PRO A 80 29.46 -12.97 3.71
C PRO A 80 30.82 -12.61 4.31
N ARG A 81 31.89 -12.57 3.49
CA ARG A 81 33.26 -12.29 3.94
C ARG A 81 33.57 -10.79 4.04
N ILE A 82 32.69 -9.92 3.55
CA ILE A 82 32.90 -8.46 3.57
C ILE A 82 32.03 -7.78 4.64
N SER A 83 32.56 -6.67 5.16
CA SER A 83 31.88 -5.84 6.16
C SER A 83 30.63 -5.14 5.58
N GLU A 84 29.78 -4.59 6.46
CA GLU A 84 28.64 -3.73 6.06
C GLU A 84 29.08 -2.53 5.23
N VAL A 85 30.15 -1.87 5.64
CA VAL A 85 30.67 -0.68 4.96
C VAL A 85 31.15 -1.02 3.54
N GLU A 86 31.89 -2.12 3.39
CA GLU A 86 32.38 -2.54 2.08
C GLU A 86 31.25 -3.05 1.17
N GLY A 87 30.27 -3.76 1.75
CA GLY A 87 29.04 -4.12 1.03
C GLY A 87 28.27 -2.90 0.55
N GLY A 88 28.16 -1.85 1.38
CA GLY A 88 27.55 -0.57 1.02
C GLY A 88 28.28 0.12 -0.13
N ARG A 89 29.62 0.18 -0.12
CA ARG A 89 30.41 0.73 -1.24
C ARG A 89 30.15 0.01 -2.56
N ARG A 90 30.05 -1.32 -2.53
CA ARG A 90 29.69 -2.11 -3.72
C ARG A 90 28.26 -1.85 -4.18
N ALA A 91 27.34 -1.68 -3.24
CA ALA A 91 25.96 -1.30 -3.51
C ALA A 91 25.86 0.08 -4.18
N GLN A 92 26.75 1.01 -3.86
CA GLN A 92 26.78 2.36 -4.48
C GLN A 92 27.00 2.28 -6.00
N VAL A 93 27.92 1.42 -6.46
CA VAL A 93 28.17 1.20 -7.90
C VAL A 93 26.90 0.70 -8.61
N LEU A 94 26.13 -0.17 -7.95
CA LEU A 94 24.86 -0.66 -8.48
C LEU A 94 23.79 0.43 -8.52
N ILE A 95 23.74 1.32 -7.52
CA ILE A 95 22.83 2.48 -7.50
C ILE A 95 23.14 3.43 -8.66
N GLU A 96 24.41 3.77 -8.87
CA GLU A 96 24.83 4.64 -9.97
C GLU A 96 24.51 4.02 -11.33
N ARG A 97 24.76 2.72 -11.50
CA ARG A 97 24.36 1.96 -12.69
C ARG A 97 22.85 1.99 -12.90
N TYR A 98 22.08 1.82 -11.83
CA TYR A 98 20.61 1.86 -11.86
C TYR A 98 20.11 3.24 -12.30
N ALA A 99 20.69 4.31 -11.77
CA ALA A 99 20.32 5.68 -12.12
C ALA A 99 20.44 5.94 -13.62
N GLY A 100 21.53 5.49 -14.25
CA GLY A 100 21.75 5.60 -15.70
C GLY A 100 21.02 4.56 -16.58
N ALA A 101 20.28 3.62 -15.99
CA ALA A 101 19.61 2.55 -16.73
C ALA A 101 18.23 2.96 -17.25
N THR A 102 17.89 2.52 -18.47
CA THR A 102 16.52 2.58 -19.00
C THR A 102 15.57 1.75 -18.14
N VAL A 103 14.27 2.09 -18.09
CA VAL A 103 13.24 1.33 -17.34
C VAL A 103 13.27 -0.18 -17.63
N ALA A 104 13.43 -0.57 -18.90
CA ALA A 104 13.50 -1.98 -19.28
C ALA A 104 14.72 -2.72 -18.67
N ARG A 105 15.85 -2.01 -18.52
CA ARG A 105 17.05 -2.54 -17.83
C ARG A 105 16.85 -2.55 -16.32
N ARG A 106 16.21 -1.54 -15.73
CA ARG A 106 15.85 -1.55 -14.30
C ARG A 106 14.97 -2.75 -13.96
N ARG A 107 14.00 -3.08 -14.83
CA ARG A 107 13.19 -4.30 -14.70
C ARG A 107 14.02 -5.58 -14.71
N ASP A 108 15.01 -5.69 -15.60
CA ASP A 108 15.95 -6.82 -15.58
C ASP A 108 16.74 -6.91 -14.25
N MET A 109 17.13 -5.77 -13.68
CA MET A 109 17.80 -5.73 -12.37
C MET A 109 16.87 -6.19 -11.24
N TRP A 110 15.61 -5.74 -11.23
CA TRP A 110 14.61 -6.19 -10.25
C TRP A 110 14.37 -7.70 -10.33
N LEU A 111 14.28 -8.25 -11.54
CA LEU A 111 14.13 -9.70 -11.76
C LEU A 111 15.35 -10.48 -11.28
N LEU A 112 16.58 -9.97 -11.50
CA LEU A 112 17.78 -10.57 -10.93
C LEU A 112 17.71 -10.61 -9.40
N MET A 113 17.35 -9.49 -8.76
CA MET A 113 17.19 -9.41 -7.30
C MET A 113 16.10 -10.35 -6.79
N SER A 114 14.97 -10.43 -7.48
CA SER A 114 13.83 -11.24 -7.06
C SER A 114 14.08 -12.74 -7.21
N GLU A 115 14.55 -13.17 -8.38
CA GLU A 115 14.61 -14.58 -8.76
C GLU A 115 15.94 -15.26 -8.41
N MET A 116 17.07 -14.52 -8.35
CA MET A 116 18.39 -15.12 -8.13
C MET A 116 18.82 -15.11 -6.66
N PHE A 117 18.13 -14.35 -5.81
CA PHE A 117 18.45 -14.22 -4.37
C PHE A 117 17.37 -14.91 -3.52
N THR A 118 17.10 -16.18 -3.80
CA THR A 118 16.14 -17.02 -3.05
C THR A 118 16.81 -17.74 -1.89
N ALA A 119 16.03 -18.14 -0.88
CA ALA A 119 16.51 -19.05 0.15
C ALA A 119 17.01 -20.37 -0.48
N ASP A 120 18.00 -21.00 0.15
CA ASP A 120 18.57 -22.27 -0.28
C ASP A 120 17.54 -23.39 -0.04
N THR A 121 17.04 -23.99 -1.12
CA THR A 121 15.93 -24.95 -1.06
C THR A 121 16.28 -26.20 -0.26
N GLU A 122 17.53 -26.66 -0.32
CA GLU A 122 17.95 -27.87 0.39
C GLU A 122 18.14 -27.58 1.89
N LYS A 123 18.68 -26.40 2.24
CA LYS A 123 18.73 -25.96 3.64
C LYS A 123 17.34 -25.78 4.23
N VAL A 124 16.41 -25.19 3.49
CA VAL A 124 15.01 -25.01 3.93
C VAL A 124 14.35 -26.36 4.16
N LYS A 125 14.42 -27.29 3.21
CA LYS A 125 13.84 -28.64 3.35
C LYS A 125 14.42 -29.39 4.56
N SER A 126 15.74 -29.34 4.73
CA SER A 126 16.41 -29.98 5.86
C SER A 126 15.96 -29.38 7.20
N ALA A 127 15.90 -28.06 7.30
CA ALA A 127 15.46 -27.38 8.52
C ALA A 127 13.97 -27.61 8.81
N GLN A 128 13.11 -27.68 7.78
CA GLN A 128 11.70 -28.03 7.92
C GLN A 128 11.52 -29.42 8.50
N ALA A 129 12.26 -30.42 7.99
CA ALA A 129 12.19 -31.79 8.48
C ALA A 129 12.63 -31.89 9.96
N LYS A 130 13.69 -31.17 10.34
CA LYS A 130 14.15 -31.09 11.74
C LYS A 130 13.11 -30.45 12.65
N PHE A 131 12.49 -29.35 12.21
CA PHE A 131 11.43 -28.71 12.96
C PHE A 131 10.23 -29.64 13.15
N ALA A 132 9.76 -30.28 12.08
CA ALA A 132 8.64 -31.23 12.14
C ALA A 132 8.91 -32.39 13.10
N ALA A 133 10.15 -32.89 13.18
CA ALA A 133 10.53 -33.95 14.10
C ALA A 133 10.67 -33.49 15.57
N ALA A 134 10.91 -32.20 15.80
CA ALA A 134 11.12 -31.64 17.13
C ALA A 134 9.83 -31.11 17.79
N VAL A 135 8.71 -31.04 17.06
CA VAL A 135 7.41 -30.60 17.61
C VAL A 135 7.01 -31.45 18.82
N GLY A 136 6.68 -30.80 19.93
CA GLY A 136 6.32 -31.45 21.20
C GLY A 136 7.51 -31.91 22.03
N THR A 137 8.74 -31.63 21.60
CA THR A 137 9.97 -31.97 22.35
C THR A 137 10.61 -30.71 22.97
N PRO A 138 11.50 -30.85 23.96
CA PRO A 138 12.27 -29.71 24.48
C PRO A 138 13.09 -28.95 23.43
N ASP A 139 13.40 -29.58 22.29
CA ASP A 139 14.20 -28.99 21.20
C ASP A 139 13.36 -28.18 20.20
N GLU A 140 12.03 -28.15 20.34
CA GLU A 140 11.10 -27.50 19.40
C GLU A 140 11.50 -26.06 19.08
N ALA A 141 11.75 -25.25 20.11
CA ALA A 141 12.09 -23.84 19.96
C ALA A 141 13.42 -23.64 19.20
N ALA A 142 14.43 -24.48 19.46
CA ALA A 142 15.71 -24.40 18.76
C ALA A 142 15.56 -24.79 17.28
N ALA A 143 14.76 -25.81 16.99
CA ALA A 143 14.46 -26.23 15.63
C ALA A 143 13.63 -25.20 14.86
N GLU A 144 12.67 -24.53 15.53
CA GLU A 144 11.89 -23.42 14.97
C GLU A 144 12.80 -22.26 14.52
N VAL A 145 13.75 -21.87 15.38
CA VAL A 145 14.73 -20.81 15.07
C VAL A 145 15.58 -21.19 13.86
N GLN A 146 16.02 -22.46 13.76
CA GLN A 146 16.78 -22.93 12.61
C GLN A 146 15.96 -22.88 11.32
N TYR A 147 14.70 -23.32 11.37
CA TYR A 147 13.80 -23.26 10.22
C TYR A 147 13.55 -21.82 9.78
N ARG A 148 13.26 -20.91 10.72
CA ARG A 148 13.08 -19.48 10.45
C ARG A 148 14.32 -18.86 9.81
N ARG A 149 15.53 -19.21 10.27
CA ARG A 149 16.78 -18.72 9.66
C ARG A 149 17.00 -19.27 8.26
N ALA A 150 16.66 -20.53 8.01
CA ALA A 150 16.81 -21.17 6.70
C ALA A 150 15.92 -20.54 5.63
N THR A 151 14.75 -20.01 5.99
CA THR A 151 13.82 -19.36 5.07
C THR A 151 14.14 -17.90 4.76
N VAL A 152 15.08 -17.27 5.48
CA VAL A 152 15.50 -15.90 5.19
C VAL A 152 16.18 -15.84 3.82
N SER A 153 15.63 -15.01 2.94
CA SER A 153 16.15 -14.86 1.58
C SER A 153 17.39 -13.95 1.56
N PRO A 154 18.37 -14.20 0.67
CA PRO A 154 19.48 -13.28 0.43
C PRO A 154 19.05 -11.87 -0.04
N ARG A 155 17.80 -11.70 -0.53
CA ARG A 155 17.22 -10.37 -0.84
C ARG A 155 17.30 -9.44 0.37
N ARG A 156 17.02 -9.95 1.57
CA ARG A 156 17.10 -9.14 2.80
C ARG A 156 18.50 -8.54 2.99
N ARG A 157 19.52 -9.37 2.83
CA ARG A 157 20.92 -8.95 2.97
C ARG A 157 21.25 -7.89 1.93
N LEU A 158 20.81 -8.09 0.69
CA LEU A 158 21.02 -7.12 -0.40
C LEU A 158 20.40 -5.76 -0.07
N LEU A 159 19.14 -5.73 0.36
CA LEU A 159 18.44 -4.51 0.76
C LEU A 159 19.13 -3.84 1.95
N GLN A 160 19.63 -4.60 2.92
CA GLN A 160 20.44 -4.08 4.04
C GLN A 160 21.74 -3.42 3.55
N ARG A 161 22.44 -4.01 2.57
CA ARG A 161 23.66 -3.40 2.02
C ARG A 161 23.37 -2.08 1.32
N PHE A 162 22.26 -2.00 0.58
CA PHE A 162 21.82 -0.74 -0.02
C PHE A 162 21.55 0.33 1.05
N SER A 163 20.94 -0.03 2.18
CA SER A 163 20.57 0.94 3.24
C SER A 163 21.74 1.45 4.09
N VAL A 164 22.95 0.88 3.96
CA VAL A 164 24.15 1.38 4.65
C VAL A 164 24.51 2.80 4.18
N LEU A 165 24.29 3.08 2.89
CA LEU A 165 24.61 4.36 2.28
C LEU A 165 23.67 5.47 2.77
N PRO A 166 24.13 6.73 2.88
CA PRO A 166 23.29 7.85 3.27
C PRO A 166 22.02 7.98 2.41
N GLU A 167 22.18 7.90 1.10
CA GLU A 167 21.12 7.97 0.07
C GLU A 167 20.40 6.63 -0.17
N GLY A 168 20.85 5.55 0.49
CA GLY A 168 20.39 4.19 0.26
C GLY A 168 18.90 3.97 0.56
N ILE A 169 18.41 4.57 1.66
CA ILE A 169 16.99 4.48 2.01
C ILE A 169 16.12 5.16 0.95
N ARG A 170 16.51 6.35 0.48
CA ARG A 170 15.80 7.06 -0.58
C ARG A 170 15.75 6.22 -1.86
N PHE A 171 16.90 5.69 -2.26
CA PHE A 171 17.00 4.81 -3.41
C PHE A 171 16.05 3.61 -3.33
N LEU A 172 15.97 2.94 -2.17
CA LEU A 172 15.09 1.79 -2.01
C LEU A 172 13.60 2.17 -2.09
N VAL A 173 13.22 3.30 -1.50
CA VAL A 173 11.83 3.82 -1.61
C VAL A 173 11.49 4.11 -3.07
N ASP A 174 12.39 4.77 -3.81
CA ASP A 174 12.21 5.05 -5.24
C ASP A 174 12.14 3.78 -6.08
N LEU A 175 13.02 2.81 -5.81
CA LEU A 175 13.04 1.52 -6.48
C LEU A 175 11.71 0.79 -6.33
N ARG A 176 11.13 0.76 -5.12
CA ARG A 176 9.82 0.14 -4.90
C ARG A 176 8.70 0.91 -5.59
N ALA A 177 8.77 2.24 -5.59
CA ALA A 177 7.79 3.08 -6.29
C ALA A 177 7.80 2.80 -7.81
N GLU A 178 8.98 2.72 -8.42
CA GLU A 178 9.16 2.40 -9.84
C GLU A 178 8.71 0.97 -10.18
N MET A 179 8.86 0.02 -9.26
CA MET A 179 8.47 -1.37 -9.44
C MET A 179 6.95 -1.59 -9.37
N GLN A 180 6.22 -0.80 -8.57
CA GLN A 180 4.80 -1.03 -8.29
C GLN A 180 3.89 -1.19 -9.52
N PRO A 181 3.98 -0.34 -10.56
CA PRO A 181 3.16 -0.49 -11.77
C PRO A 181 3.34 -1.83 -12.49
N PHE A 182 4.46 -2.53 -12.26
CA PHE A 182 4.80 -3.80 -12.91
C PHE A 182 4.33 -5.03 -12.13
N LEU A 183 4.01 -4.90 -10.83
CA LEU A 183 3.65 -6.05 -9.96
C LEU A 183 2.42 -6.82 -10.43
N LYS A 184 1.44 -6.12 -11.03
CA LYS A 184 0.24 -6.76 -11.58
C LYS A 184 0.53 -7.58 -12.84
N LYS A 185 1.51 -7.14 -13.65
CA LYS A 185 1.86 -7.75 -14.95
C LYS A 185 2.89 -8.86 -14.79
N ASP A 186 3.77 -8.77 -13.80
CA ASP A 186 4.87 -9.69 -13.62
C ASP A 186 4.95 -10.19 -12.18
N LYS A 187 4.35 -11.36 -11.93
CA LYS A 187 4.30 -11.98 -10.60
C LYS A 187 5.69 -12.33 -10.05
N ARG A 188 6.72 -12.44 -10.91
CA ARG A 188 8.10 -12.73 -10.47
C ARG A 188 8.66 -11.63 -9.56
N LEU A 189 8.14 -10.42 -9.64
CA LEU A 189 8.56 -9.28 -8.81
C LEU A 189 7.96 -9.29 -7.39
N GLN A 190 6.91 -10.08 -7.14
CA GLN A 190 6.20 -10.08 -5.86
C GLN A 190 7.10 -10.47 -4.68
N ALA A 191 8.03 -11.40 -4.88
CA ALA A 191 8.92 -11.84 -3.81
C ALA A 191 9.86 -10.71 -3.35
N LEU A 192 10.32 -9.85 -4.27
CA LEU A 192 11.11 -8.68 -3.91
C LEU A 192 10.24 -7.63 -3.21
N ASP A 193 9.04 -7.35 -3.74
CA ASP A 193 8.12 -6.37 -3.14
C ASP A 193 7.76 -6.69 -1.69
N VAL A 194 7.40 -7.95 -1.40
CA VAL A 194 7.06 -8.40 -0.05
C VAL A 194 8.26 -8.29 0.91
N GLU A 195 9.47 -8.60 0.43
CA GLU A 195 10.68 -8.43 1.26
C GLU A 195 10.94 -6.94 1.55
N MET A 196 10.76 -6.05 0.55
CA MET A 196 10.90 -4.61 0.75
C MET A 196 9.82 -4.07 1.69
N GLU A 197 8.56 -4.49 1.56
CA GLU A 197 7.46 -4.12 2.45
C GLU A 197 7.77 -4.50 3.91
N TYR A 198 8.25 -5.72 4.13
CA TYR A 198 8.63 -6.20 5.45
C TYR A 198 9.75 -5.34 6.05
N MET A 199 10.80 -5.06 5.27
CA MET A 199 11.92 -4.27 5.72
C MET A 199 11.53 -2.82 6.00
N PHE A 200 10.71 -2.22 5.14
CA PHE A 200 10.19 -0.87 5.33
C PHE A 200 9.29 -0.77 6.56
N SER A 201 8.47 -1.79 6.86
CA SER A 201 7.65 -1.80 8.07
C SER A 201 8.50 -1.79 9.35
N THR A 202 9.76 -2.24 9.28
CA THR A 202 10.70 -2.17 10.41
C THR A 202 11.45 -0.83 10.43
N TRP A 203 11.90 -0.35 9.27
CA TRP A 203 12.72 0.87 9.17
C TRP A 203 11.91 2.15 9.34
N PHE A 204 10.64 2.14 8.96
CA PHE A 204 9.73 3.27 9.05
C PHE A 204 8.72 3.12 10.18
N ASP A 205 9.01 2.30 11.20
CA ASP A 205 8.15 2.24 12.38
C ASP A 205 8.06 3.62 13.05
N VAL A 206 6.87 3.99 13.53
CA VAL A 206 6.62 5.29 14.16
C VAL A 206 7.58 5.59 15.32
N GLY A 207 8.12 4.58 16.00
CA GLY A 207 9.15 4.76 17.04
C GLY A 207 10.45 5.39 16.54
N PHE A 208 10.74 5.31 15.24
CA PHE A 208 11.92 5.92 14.60
C PHE A 208 11.60 7.22 13.83
N LEU A 209 10.34 7.63 13.82
CA LEU A 209 9.91 8.84 13.13
C LEU A 209 9.86 10.03 14.10
N GLU A 210 10.26 11.19 13.61
CA GLU A 210 10.14 12.46 14.32
C GLU A 210 8.84 13.13 13.93
N LEU A 211 8.02 13.48 14.93
CA LEU A 211 6.82 14.27 14.72
C LEU A 211 7.21 15.76 14.75
N GLN A 212 6.89 16.49 13.68
CA GLN A 212 7.16 17.92 13.59
C GLN A 212 5.87 18.66 13.19
N ARG A 213 5.62 19.81 13.81
CA ARG A 213 4.54 20.71 13.39
C ARG A 213 4.94 21.40 12.09
N ILE A 214 4.04 21.38 11.11
CA ILE A 214 4.15 22.16 9.88
C ILE A 214 3.21 23.35 10.02
N SER A 215 3.75 24.54 9.76
CA SER A 215 3.04 25.82 9.90
C SER A 215 3.36 26.72 8.72
N TRP A 216 2.71 27.88 8.65
CA TRP A 216 3.00 28.86 7.59
C TRP A 216 4.46 29.36 7.61
N ASP A 217 5.12 29.35 8.78
CA ASP A 217 6.53 29.75 8.92
C ASP A 217 7.51 28.62 8.57
N SER A 218 7.02 27.42 8.23
CA SER A 218 7.87 26.32 7.78
C SER A 218 8.52 26.62 6.42
N PRO A 219 9.68 26.01 6.08
CA PRO A 219 10.34 26.26 4.82
C PRO A 219 9.39 26.05 3.62
N ALA A 220 9.38 26.99 2.67
CA ALA A 220 8.51 26.92 1.50
C ALA A 220 8.66 25.60 0.72
N SER A 221 9.87 25.04 0.68
CA SER A 221 10.15 23.74 0.05
C SER A 221 9.43 22.55 0.72
N LEU A 222 9.14 22.65 2.03
CA LEU A 222 8.32 21.66 2.74
C LEU A 222 6.84 21.87 2.45
N VAL A 223 6.40 23.13 2.41
CA VAL A 223 5.01 23.50 2.11
C VAL A 223 4.62 23.11 0.69
N GLU A 224 5.51 23.30 -0.30
CA GLU A 224 5.31 22.83 -1.68
C GLU A 224 5.08 21.31 -1.75
N LYS A 225 5.75 20.53 -0.88
CA LYS A 225 5.54 19.09 -0.80
C LYS A 225 4.16 18.73 -0.27
N LEU A 226 3.60 19.50 0.67
CA LEU A 226 2.21 19.30 1.11
C LEU A 226 1.23 19.49 -0.05
N ILE A 227 1.39 20.56 -0.83
CA ILE A 227 0.58 20.80 -2.04
C ILE A 227 0.66 19.60 -2.99
N LYS A 228 1.88 19.12 -3.25
CA LYS A 228 2.14 18.04 -4.20
C LYS A 228 1.58 16.68 -3.74
N TYR A 229 1.59 16.41 -2.43
CA TYR A 229 1.33 15.08 -1.89
C TYR A 229 -0.02 14.93 -1.22
N GLU A 230 -0.84 15.98 -1.17
CA GLU A 230 -2.18 15.87 -0.62
C GLU A 230 -3.06 14.93 -1.47
N ALA A 231 -3.55 13.89 -0.81
CA ALA A 231 -4.19 12.74 -1.45
C ALA A 231 -5.67 12.58 -1.11
N VAL A 232 -6.18 13.33 -0.13
CA VAL A 232 -7.58 13.27 0.31
C VAL A 232 -8.36 14.45 -0.29
N HIS A 233 -7.82 15.66 -0.19
CA HIS A 233 -8.44 16.91 -0.60
C HIS A 233 -7.45 17.81 -1.34
N ASP A 234 -7.38 17.69 -2.66
CA ASP A 234 -6.50 18.47 -3.54
C ASP A 234 -6.36 19.93 -3.10
N ILE A 235 -5.12 20.36 -2.86
CA ILE A 235 -4.80 21.74 -2.52
C ILE A 235 -4.68 22.55 -3.80
N ARG A 236 -5.53 23.58 -3.94
CA ARG A 236 -5.70 24.29 -5.23
C ARG A 236 -4.86 25.54 -5.38
N SER A 237 -4.38 26.10 -4.27
CA SER A 237 -3.64 27.37 -4.27
C SER A 237 -2.77 27.54 -3.02
N TRP A 238 -1.89 28.55 -3.04
CA TRP A 238 -1.16 28.96 -1.84
C TRP A 238 -2.06 29.57 -0.76
N ALA A 239 -3.20 30.16 -1.15
CA ALA A 239 -4.19 30.67 -0.20
C ALA A 239 -4.89 29.52 0.54
N ASP A 240 -5.22 28.44 -0.17
CA ASP A 240 -5.77 27.19 0.39
C ASP A 240 -4.79 26.58 1.43
N VAL A 241 -3.51 26.47 1.08
CA VAL A 241 -2.48 26.04 2.04
C VAL A 241 -2.45 26.92 3.29
N LYS A 242 -2.46 28.25 3.10
CA LYS A 242 -2.41 29.19 4.21
C LYS A 242 -3.61 28.97 5.14
N ASN A 243 -4.80 28.77 4.59
CA ASN A 243 -6.01 28.45 5.34
C ASN A 243 -5.85 27.14 6.13
N ARG A 244 -5.29 26.09 5.51
CA ARG A 244 -5.04 24.78 6.16
C ARG A 244 -3.93 24.81 7.22
N LEU A 245 -3.09 25.84 7.22
CA LEU A 245 -2.02 26.06 8.18
C LEU A 245 -2.29 27.24 9.12
N ASP A 246 -3.53 27.76 9.13
CA ASP A 246 -3.94 28.86 10.02
C ASP A 246 -3.94 28.42 11.49
N SER A 247 -4.15 29.39 12.38
CA SER A 247 -4.10 29.26 13.83
C SER A 247 -5.06 28.21 14.39
N ASP A 248 -6.27 28.08 13.85
CA ASP A 248 -7.28 27.08 14.21
C ASP A 248 -7.10 25.73 13.50
N ARG A 249 -5.99 25.57 12.76
CA ARG A 249 -5.56 24.33 12.13
C ARG A 249 -4.24 23.86 12.74
N ARG A 250 -4.03 22.55 12.71
CA ARG A 250 -2.73 21.95 13.00
C ARG A 250 -2.39 20.97 11.89
N CYS A 251 -1.21 21.14 11.31
CA CYS A 251 -0.61 20.17 10.41
C CYS A 251 0.63 19.58 11.08
N TYR A 252 0.74 18.27 11.08
CA TYR A 252 1.91 17.57 11.59
C TYR A 252 2.49 16.66 10.51
N GLY A 253 3.81 16.58 10.43
CA GLY A 253 4.54 15.65 9.57
C GLY A 253 5.36 14.65 10.37
N PHE A 254 5.44 13.42 9.87
CA PHE A 254 6.35 12.39 10.37
C PHE A 254 7.57 12.29 9.45
N PHE A 255 8.75 12.50 10.02
CA PHE A 255 10.02 12.55 9.30
C PHE A 255 10.92 11.41 9.74
N HIS A 256 11.64 10.80 8.78
CA HIS A 256 12.69 9.85 9.10
C HIS A 256 14.06 10.55 9.01
N PRO A 257 14.98 10.35 9.97
CA PRO A 257 16.33 10.94 9.93
C PRO A 257 17.17 10.67 8.67
N ARG A 258 16.84 9.61 7.90
CA ARG A 258 17.52 9.21 6.66
C ARG A 258 16.84 9.75 5.40
N LEU A 259 15.72 10.48 5.57
CA LEU A 259 14.99 11.18 4.51
C LEU A 259 14.73 12.63 4.96
N PRO A 260 15.78 13.43 5.18
CA PRO A 260 15.65 14.78 5.72
C PRO A 260 14.79 15.65 4.81
N GLY A 261 13.90 16.43 5.42
CA GLY A 261 12.99 17.34 4.71
C GLY A 261 11.91 16.64 3.89
N GLU A 262 11.76 15.32 3.97
CA GLU A 262 10.68 14.57 3.33
C GLU A 262 9.63 14.16 4.38
N PRO A 263 8.43 14.77 4.40
CA PRO A 263 7.37 14.34 5.29
C PRO A 263 6.83 13.01 4.75
N LEU A 264 7.00 11.90 5.46
CA LEU A 264 6.54 10.58 4.99
C LEU A 264 5.02 10.45 5.11
N ILE A 265 4.50 11.02 6.18
CA ILE A 265 3.07 11.11 6.45
C ILE A 265 2.83 12.51 6.96
N PHE A 266 1.74 13.13 6.54
CA PHE A 266 1.25 14.30 7.23
C PHE A 266 -0.21 14.14 7.63
N VAL A 267 -0.57 14.88 8.67
CA VAL A 267 -1.84 14.81 9.36
C VAL A 267 -2.36 16.23 9.49
N GLU A 268 -3.51 16.50 8.90
CA GLU A 268 -4.21 17.77 9.03
C GLU A 268 -5.37 17.66 10.01
N VAL A 269 -5.45 18.62 10.93
CA VAL A 269 -6.39 18.65 12.03
C VAL A 269 -7.07 20.02 12.10
N ALA A 270 -8.39 20.03 12.18
CA ALA A 270 -9.18 21.21 12.48
C ALA A 270 -9.55 21.23 13.96
N LEU A 271 -9.37 22.38 14.62
CA LEU A 271 -9.69 22.59 16.03
C LEU A 271 -10.98 23.39 16.13
N ILE A 272 -12.05 22.73 16.58
CA ILE A 272 -13.42 23.27 16.60
C ILE A 272 -14.13 22.94 17.92
N ASP A 273 -15.30 23.55 18.15
CA ASP A 273 -16.11 23.39 19.38
C ASP A 273 -17.25 22.36 19.26
N HIS A 274 -17.33 21.65 18.12
CA HIS A 274 -18.37 20.65 17.83
C HIS A 274 -17.83 19.46 17.04
N MET A 275 -18.65 18.43 16.83
CA MET A 275 -18.29 17.29 15.97
C MET A 275 -18.56 17.64 14.50
N ALA A 276 -17.54 17.57 13.65
CA ALA A 276 -17.72 17.85 12.23
C ALA A 276 -18.51 16.74 11.51
N GLY A 277 -19.55 17.12 10.79
CA GLY A 277 -20.36 16.20 9.97
C GLY A 277 -20.04 16.22 8.48
N SER A 278 -19.25 17.18 8.00
CA SER A 278 -18.92 17.33 6.57
C SER A 278 -17.60 18.09 6.38
N ILE A 279 -16.93 17.81 5.25
CA ILE A 279 -15.64 18.42 4.89
C ILE A 279 -15.76 19.86 4.38
N PRO A 280 -16.72 20.23 3.51
CA PRO A 280 -16.73 21.56 2.88
C PRO A 280 -16.60 22.74 3.85
N PRO A 281 -17.27 22.76 5.03
CA PRO A 281 -17.08 23.83 6.01
C PRO A 281 -15.66 23.93 6.59
N LEU A 282 -14.91 22.84 6.63
CA LEU A 282 -13.54 22.82 7.15
C LEU A 282 -12.52 23.39 6.15
N LEU A 283 -12.84 23.32 4.85
CA LEU A 283 -11.99 23.77 3.74
C LEU A 283 -12.43 25.13 3.16
N ASP A 284 -13.46 25.77 3.71
CA ASP A 284 -13.93 27.07 3.25
C ASP A 284 -12.88 28.15 3.56
N GLU A 285 -12.25 28.69 2.51
CA GLU A 285 -11.24 29.76 2.61
C GLU A 285 -11.82 31.10 3.08
N GLN A 286 -13.15 31.28 3.01
CA GLN A 286 -13.83 32.52 3.41
C GLN A 286 -14.37 32.44 4.85
N ALA A 287 -14.35 31.26 5.47
CA ALA A 287 -14.80 31.09 6.84
C ALA A 287 -13.85 31.82 7.80
N ALA A 288 -14.43 32.47 8.82
CA ALA A 288 -13.63 33.02 9.90
C ALA A 288 -12.95 31.89 10.67
N ALA A 289 -11.69 32.10 11.05
CA ALA A 289 -10.96 31.16 11.91
C ALA A 289 -11.74 30.93 13.21
N SER A 290 -11.77 29.67 13.65
CA SER A 290 -12.43 29.27 14.87
C SER A 290 -11.70 29.84 16.09
N ASP A 291 -12.47 30.17 17.12
CA ASP A 291 -11.95 30.62 18.40
C ASP A 291 -11.26 29.46 19.13
N LEU A 292 -9.92 29.43 19.06
CA LEU A 292 -9.09 28.40 19.67
C LEU A 292 -9.37 28.20 21.17
N ASP A 293 -9.74 29.25 21.89
CA ASP A 293 -10.03 29.16 23.32
C ASP A 293 -11.31 28.38 23.60
N LYS A 294 -12.21 28.28 22.60
CA LYS A 294 -13.45 27.50 22.67
C LYS A 294 -13.32 26.11 22.08
N ALA A 295 -12.20 25.77 21.44
CA ALA A 295 -12.02 24.48 20.82
C ALA A 295 -12.05 23.34 21.86
N THR A 296 -12.96 22.40 21.65
CA THR A 296 -13.12 21.18 22.48
C THR A 296 -12.87 19.90 21.69
N THR A 297 -12.81 20.00 20.36
CA THR A 297 -12.78 18.87 19.44
C THR A 297 -11.68 19.05 18.40
N ALA A 298 -10.86 18.02 18.22
CA ALA A 298 -9.88 17.91 17.15
C ALA A 298 -10.40 16.94 16.07
N ILE A 299 -10.58 17.45 14.85
CA ILE A 299 -11.04 16.68 13.70
C ILE A 299 -9.87 16.42 12.75
N PHE A 300 -9.45 15.17 12.67
CA PHE A 300 -8.46 14.68 11.72
C PHE A 300 -9.14 14.49 10.36
N TYR A 301 -8.99 15.45 9.45
CA TYR A 301 -9.71 15.45 8.17
C TYR A 301 -8.83 15.03 6.98
N SER A 302 -7.50 15.06 7.12
CA SER A 302 -6.59 14.48 6.13
C SER A 302 -5.43 13.75 6.80
N ILE A 303 -5.13 12.54 6.31
CA ILE A 303 -3.95 11.75 6.67
C ILE A 303 -3.39 11.18 5.37
N SER A 304 -2.25 11.69 4.95
CA SER A 304 -1.68 11.42 3.61
C SER A 304 -0.30 10.77 3.73
N ASN A 305 -0.11 9.61 3.09
CA ASN A 305 1.22 9.02 2.87
C ASN A 305 1.79 9.57 1.55
N THR A 306 2.94 10.23 1.64
CA THR A 306 3.51 11.00 0.53
C THR A 306 4.36 10.14 -0.40
N GLN A 307 4.86 9.00 0.08
CA GLN A 307 5.82 8.18 -0.65
C GLN A 307 5.13 6.98 -1.28
N THR A 308 5.02 6.96 -2.61
CA THR A 308 4.46 5.81 -3.33
C THR A 308 5.20 4.51 -3.01
N GLY A 309 6.52 4.56 -2.82
CA GLY A 309 7.34 3.41 -2.43
C GLY A 309 7.01 2.84 -1.06
N LEU A 310 6.32 3.60 -0.20
CA LEU A 310 5.86 3.17 1.13
C LEU A 310 4.37 2.76 1.13
N ARG A 311 3.72 2.63 -0.03
CA ARG A 311 2.34 2.14 -0.10
C ARG A 311 2.25 0.74 0.54
N GLY A 312 1.25 0.53 1.37
CA GLY A 312 1.03 -0.73 2.08
C GLY A 312 1.98 -0.98 3.26
N VAL A 313 2.98 -0.12 3.47
CA VAL A 313 3.84 -0.20 4.66
C VAL A 313 3.05 0.30 5.86
N SER A 314 3.00 -0.52 6.91
CA SER A 314 2.48 -0.06 8.19
C SER A 314 3.54 0.78 8.88
N PHE A 315 3.16 1.96 9.35
CA PHE A 315 3.99 2.79 10.22
C PHE A 315 3.70 2.52 11.71
N GLY A 316 2.94 1.46 12.01
CA GLY A 316 2.51 1.11 13.36
C GLY A 316 1.16 1.73 13.77
N ASP A 317 0.62 1.27 14.89
CA ASP A 317 -0.75 1.58 15.35
C ASP A 317 -0.85 2.85 16.22
N SER A 318 0.23 3.63 16.31
CA SER A 318 0.36 4.74 17.28
C SER A 318 0.58 6.10 16.63
N LEU A 319 0.48 6.21 15.30
CA LEU A 319 0.63 7.47 14.58
C LEU A 319 -0.31 8.55 15.11
N ILE A 320 -1.61 8.26 15.14
CA ILE A 320 -2.63 9.20 15.62
C ILE A 320 -2.47 9.46 17.11
N LYS A 321 -2.07 8.46 17.90
CA LYS A 321 -1.85 8.63 19.35
C LYS A 321 -0.80 9.69 19.64
N ARG A 322 0.33 9.71 18.91
CA ARG A 322 1.37 10.74 19.08
C ARG A 322 0.87 12.15 18.74
N VAL A 323 0.04 12.27 17.71
CA VAL A 323 -0.57 13.57 17.35
C VAL A 323 -1.57 13.99 18.44
N VAL A 324 -2.41 13.09 18.92
CA VAL A 324 -3.35 13.34 20.03
C VAL A 324 -2.61 13.77 21.30
N GLU A 325 -1.54 13.07 21.69
CA GLU A 325 -0.72 13.44 22.86
C GLU A 325 -0.12 14.85 22.72
N THR A 326 0.37 15.19 21.52
CA THR A 326 0.89 16.53 21.21
C THR A 326 -0.19 17.60 21.31
N LEU A 327 -1.38 17.32 20.75
CA LEU A 327 -2.52 18.21 20.83
C LEU A 327 -3.05 18.38 22.25
N CYS A 328 -3.09 17.33 23.06
CA CYS A 328 -3.49 17.40 24.47
C CYS A 328 -2.52 18.25 25.29
N ALA A 329 -1.22 18.16 25.01
CA ALA A 329 -0.20 18.97 25.68
C ALA A 329 -0.31 20.45 25.28
N GLU A 330 -0.58 20.74 24.00
CA GLU A 330 -0.73 22.11 23.50
C GLU A 330 -2.09 22.74 23.88
N PHE A 331 -3.15 21.94 23.91
CA PHE A 331 -4.53 22.38 24.13
C PHE A 331 -5.26 21.52 25.17
N PRO A 332 -5.10 21.82 26.47
CA PRO A 332 -5.68 21.02 27.56
C PRO A 332 -7.22 20.98 27.59
N ARG A 333 -7.91 21.83 26.82
CA ARG A 333 -9.37 21.88 26.72
C ARG A 333 -9.95 20.87 25.73
N LEU A 334 -9.13 20.30 24.84
CA LEU A 334 -9.58 19.28 23.89
C LEU A 334 -10.03 18.02 24.63
N ARG A 335 -11.26 17.58 24.37
CA ARG A 335 -11.86 16.37 24.96
C ARG A 335 -12.23 15.33 23.92
N HIS A 336 -12.49 15.77 22.69
CA HIS A 336 -12.95 14.91 21.61
C HIS A 336 -11.93 14.88 20.48
N PHE A 337 -11.59 13.67 20.05
CA PHE A 337 -10.68 13.42 18.93
C PHE A 337 -11.40 12.49 17.97
N ALA A 338 -11.64 12.95 16.75
CA ALA A 338 -12.37 12.18 15.75
C ALA A 338 -11.75 12.36 14.37
N THR A 339 -11.90 11.35 13.51
CA THR A 339 -11.51 11.47 12.11
C THR A 339 -12.72 11.77 11.26
N LEU A 340 -12.58 12.60 10.24
CA LEU A 340 -13.54 12.73 9.15
C LEU A 340 -12.97 12.07 7.90
N SER A 341 -12.97 10.73 7.91
CA SER A 341 -12.24 9.91 6.92
C SER A 341 -13.06 9.63 5.66
N PRO A 342 -12.42 9.55 4.48
CA PRO A 342 -13.08 9.05 3.27
C PRO A 342 -13.33 7.53 3.37
N ILE A 343 -14.24 7.01 2.54
CA ILE A 343 -14.49 5.57 2.39
C ILE A 343 -14.12 5.14 0.95
N PRO A 344 -12.81 5.13 0.60
CA PRO A 344 -12.37 4.75 -0.74
C PRO A 344 -12.79 3.31 -1.04
N GLY A 345 -13.26 3.08 -2.27
CA GLY A 345 -13.72 1.77 -2.71
C GLY A 345 -15.21 1.48 -2.47
N LEU A 346 -15.92 2.25 -1.63
CA LEU A 346 -17.35 2.05 -1.38
C LEU A 346 -18.17 2.09 -2.69
N ARG A 347 -17.92 3.08 -3.56
CA ARG A 347 -18.62 3.18 -4.86
C ARG A 347 -18.36 1.98 -5.76
N SER A 348 -17.11 1.52 -5.84
CA SER A 348 -16.76 0.35 -6.65
C SER A 348 -17.38 -0.93 -6.10
N TRP A 349 -17.38 -1.09 -4.77
CA TRP A 349 -18.01 -2.22 -4.11
C TRP A 349 -19.53 -2.20 -4.33
N LEU A 350 -20.18 -1.05 -4.17
CA LEU A 350 -21.61 -0.89 -4.37
C LEU A 350 -22.00 -1.21 -5.81
N THR A 351 -21.21 -0.77 -6.79
CA THR A 351 -21.43 -1.10 -8.21
C THR A 351 -21.48 -2.61 -8.47
N GLN A 352 -20.70 -3.40 -7.72
CA GLN A 352 -20.64 -4.88 -7.87
C GLN A 352 -21.68 -5.61 -7.00
N ASN A 353 -22.23 -4.95 -5.97
CA ASN A 353 -23.07 -5.59 -4.95
C ASN A 353 -24.47 -4.99 -4.84
N ALA A 354 -24.84 -4.01 -5.66
CA ALA A 354 -26.13 -3.33 -5.59
C ALA A 354 -27.31 -4.30 -5.71
N ASP A 355 -27.28 -5.25 -6.66
CA ASP A 355 -28.35 -6.25 -6.81
C ASP A 355 -28.52 -7.12 -5.56
N ARG A 356 -27.40 -7.55 -4.96
CA ARG A 356 -27.40 -8.30 -3.71
C ARG A 356 -27.97 -7.46 -2.56
N MET A 357 -27.59 -6.18 -2.47
CA MET A 357 -28.10 -5.29 -1.43
C MET A 357 -29.60 -5.00 -1.59
N LEU A 358 -30.08 -4.85 -2.83
CA LEU A 358 -31.51 -4.71 -3.12
C LEU A 358 -32.28 -5.97 -2.71
N ALA A 359 -31.78 -7.17 -3.01
CA ALA A 359 -32.40 -8.43 -2.60
C ALA A 359 -32.45 -8.62 -1.07
N LEU A 360 -31.55 -7.99 -0.31
CA LEU A 360 -31.53 -8.00 1.15
C LEU A 360 -32.37 -6.86 1.77
N THR A 361 -32.88 -5.94 0.95
CA THR A 361 -33.67 -4.78 1.41
C THR A 361 -35.12 -5.23 1.67
N PRO A 362 -35.71 -4.94 2.85
CA PRO A 362 -37.10 -5.30 3.13
C PRO A 362 -38.09 -4.71 2.11
N ASP A 363 -39.16 -5.44 1.77
CA ASP A 363 -40.12 -5.06 0.72
C ASP A 363 -40.67 -3.64 0.87
N LYS A 364 -40.94 -3.19 2.10
CA LYS A 364 -41.42 -1.84 2.39
C LYS A 364 -40.40 -0.77 1.99
N GLU A 365 -39.14 -0.97 2.36
CA GLU A 365 -38.04 -0.06 2.04
C GLU A 365 -37.72 -0.10 0.54
N LEU A 366 -37.82 -1.27 -0.08
CA LEU A 366 -37.64 -1.46 -1.52
C LEU A 366 -38.71 -0.69 -2.32
N ALA A 367 -39.97 -0.70 -1.88
CA ALA A 367 -41.05 0.06 -2.50
C ALA A 367 -40.86 1.59 -2.33
N GLU A 368 -40.42 2.04 -1.14
CA GLU A 368 -40.07 3.45 -0.91
C GLU A 368 -38.87 3.89 -1.79
N LEU A 369 -37.85 3.04 -1.90
CA LEU A 369 -36.71 3.27 -2.76
C LEU A 369 -37.14 3.35 -4.23
N GLY A 370 -37.99 2.43 -4.69
CA GLY A 370 -38.55 2.41 -6.04
C GLY A 370 -39.27 3.70 -6.41
N ARG A 371 -40.14 4.20 -5.52
CA ARG A 371 -40.78 5.54 -5.67
C ARG A 371 -39.76 6.67 -5.77
N SER A 372 -38.69 6.63 -4.98
CA SER A 372 -37.68 7.69 -4.98
C SER A 372 -36.81 7.72 -6.23
N VAL A 373 -36.56 6.55 -6.85
CA VAL A 373 -35.75 6.45 -8.07
C VAL A 373 -36.58 6.41 -9.36
N GLY A 374 -37.91 6.32 -9.24
CA GLY A 374 -38.85 6.30 -10.37
C GLY A 374 -39.02 4.94 -11.06
N PHE A 375 -38.62 3.83 -10.41
CA PHE A 375 -38.69 2.47 -10.97
C PHE A 375 -39.13 1.46 -9.91
N GLU A 376 -40.19 0.69 -10.16
CA GLU A 376 -40.71 -0.33 -9.26
C GLU A 376 -40.79 -1.71 -9.96
N PRO A 377 -40.05 -2.75 -9.51
CA PRO A 377 -39.05 -2.71 -8.43
C PRO A 377 -37.79 -1.93 -8.84
N PRO A 378 -37.08 -1.31 -7.89
CA PRO A 378 -35.82 -0.62 -8.18
C PRO A 378 -34.79 -1.62 -8.68
N ALA A 379 -34.15 -1.33 -9.81
CA ALA A 379 -33.00 -2.09 -10.31
C ALA A 379 -31.69 -1.38 -9.92
N ALA A 380 -30.60 -2.14 -9.80
CA ALA A 380 -29.29 -1.61 -9.43
C ALA A 380 -28.86 -0.42 -10.30
N ALA A 381 -29.07 -0.49 -11.62
CA ALA A 381 -28.71 0.58 -12.54
C ALA A 381 -29.41 1.91 -12.20
N HIS A 382 -30.71 1.89 -11.90
CA HIS A 382 -31.49 3.08 -11.57
C HIS A 382 -31.06 3.69 -10.24
N VAL A 383 -30.78 2.83 -9.24
CA VAL A 383 -30.32 3.27 -7.92
C VAL A 383 -28.91 3.87 -8.00
N LEU A 384 -28.00 3.21 -8.71
CA LEU A 384 -26.63 3.71 -8.91
C LEU A 384 -26.59 5.05 -9.67
N LEU A 385 -27.45 5.21 -10.67
CA LEU A 385 -27.60 6.46 -11.41
C LEU A 385 -28.16 7.58 -10.52
N ALA A 386 -29.16 7.27 -9.69
CA ALA A 386 -29.72 8.25 -8.76
C ALA A 386 -28.68 8.72 -7.71
N LEU A 387 -27.75 7.84 -7.30
CA LEU A 387 -26.65 8.18 -6.41
C LEU A 387 -25.60 9.12 -7.01
N ASP A 388 -25.58 9.33 -8.33
CA ASP A 388 -24.67 10.31 -8.95
C ASP A 388 -25.05 11.75 -8.60
N LYS A 389 -26.26 11.97 -8.06
CA LYS A 389 -26.75 13.27 -7.59
C LYS A 389 -26.88 13.34 -6.07
N VAL A 390 -26.04 12.58 -5.35
CA VAL A 390 -26.12 12.43 -3.88
C VAL A 390 -26.13 13.76 -3.12
N GLU A 391 -25.42 14.78 -3.62
CA GLU A 391 -25.33 16.11 -2.99
C GLU A 391 -26.67 16.84 -2.94
N SER A 392 -27.62 16.49 -3.82
CA SER A 392 -28.95 17.09 -3.91
C SER A 392 -30.04 16.30 -3.16
N LEU A 393 -29.68 15.18 -2.53
CA LEU A 393 -30.65 14.32 -1.85
C LEU A 393 -31.05 14.90 -0.50
N ASP A 394 -32.34 14.80 -0.18
CA ASP A 394 -32.82 15.07 1.17
C ASP A 394 -32.26 14.03 2.16
N ALA A 395 -31.86 14.52 3.35
CA ALA A 395 -31.35 13.74 4.47
C ALA A 395 -32.25 12.54 4.85
N LYS A 396 -33.56 12.68 4.61
CA LYS A 396 -34.58 11.67 4.93
C LYS A 396 -34.99 10.81 3.74
N SER A 397 -34.39 11.01 2.57
CA SER A 397 -34.72 10.25 1.36
C SER A 397 -34.50 8.75 1.57
N ALA A 398 -35.35 7.93 0.93
CA ALA A 398 -35.20 6.47 0.94
C ALA A 398 -33.83 6.06 0.36
N LEU A 399 -33.37 6.76 -0.67
CA LEU A 399 -32.07 6.53 -1.30
C LEU A 399 -30.89 6.76 -0.35
N GLN A 400 -30.90 7.84 0.44
CA GLN A 400 -29.83 8.09 1.42
C GLN A 400 -29.84 7.08 2.57
N ARG A 401 -31.03 6.72 3.08
CA ARG A 401 -31.15 5.66 4.10
C ARG A 401 -30.60 4.33 3.60
N TRP A 402 -30.94 3.97 2.37
CA TRP A 402 -30.43 2.76 1.72
C TRP A 402 -28.90 2.81 1.52
N LEU A 403 -28.35 3.94 1.08
CA LEU A 403 -26.90 4.12 0.95
C LEU A 403 -26.18 3.98 2.29
N LEU A 404 -26.72 4.57 3.37
CA LEU A 404 -26.17 4.43 4.71
C LEU A 404 -26.19 2.96 5.18
N HIS A 405 -27.27 2.22 4.88
CA HIS A 405 -27.34 0.79 5.18
C HIS A 405 -26.27 0.00 4.41
N CYS A 406 -26.07 0.32 3.12
CA CYS A 406 -25.02 -0.29 2.31
C CYS A 406 -23.62 0.03 2.84
N ALA A 407 -23.36 1.28 3.24
CA ALA A 407 -22.10 1.69 3.84
C ALA A 407 -21.85 0.97 5.17
N ALA A 408 -22.87 0.86 6.03
CA ALA A 408 -22.78 0.11 7.28
C ALA A 408 -22.49 -1.39 7.03
N HIS A 409 -23.12 -2.00 6.02
CA HIS A 409 -22.83 -3.38 5.63
C HIS A 409 -21.40 -3.55 5.13
N TYR A 410 -20.94 -2.65 4.25
CA TYR A 410 -19.59 -2.66 3.69
C TYR A 410 -18.53 -2.58 4.80
N LEU A 411 -18.65 -1.59 5.68
CA LEU A 411 -17.74 -1.36 6.80
C LEU A 411 -17.81 -2.48 7.85
N GLY A 412 -18.99 -3.03 8.12
CA GLY A 412 -19.20 -3.98 9.19
C GLY A 412 -19.00 -5.45 8.83
N ARG A 413 -19.08 -5.82 7.54
CA ARG A 413 -19.10 -7.24 7.11
C ARG A 413 -18.16 -7.60 5.97
N GLU A 414 -17.79 -6.66 5.11
CA GLU A 414 -17.09 -6.96 3.84
C GLU A 414 -15.60 -6.52 3.84
N LEU A 415 -15.26 -5.44 4.55
CA LEU A 415 -13.87 -5.08 4.89
C LEU A 415 -13.24 -6.11 5.83
#